data_AF-A0A940WWE7-F1
#
_entry.id   AF-A0A940WWE7-F1
#
_cell.length_a   1.000
_cell.length_b   1.000
_cell.length_c   1.000
_cell.angle_alpha   90.00
_cell.angle_beta   90.00
_cell.angle_gamma   90.00
#
_symmetry.space_group_name_H-M   'P 1'
#
loop_
_entity.id
_entity.type
_entity.pdbx_description
1 polymer ?
#
loop_
_entity_poly.entity_id
_entity_poly.type
_entity_poly.pdbx_seq_one_letter_code
_entity_poly.pdbx_strand_id
1 'polypeptide(L)'
;MSNFFWYMILVAIGVFLILFTFYKKKNILNHISFLLSTVSLAYLGEVIILFVFEGYRYKTGLLVDSVESDIIGHLLLNGIFWGSLFLIVSVFQLRYYWIFVISVLLMLIEVLFIRLGLYTQNWWETYMTGILAIFLLSCTKKWYSSLFYKPNKYLRLFSFYLIAWVVLVGPSLLLMVFGKHHFGLGLSENHYLDHVFFGVPYNLFLSFICFIFIVYLKNPYWKLAPFIIIITLDFVLLNLNIATFFEGWNLFYLGQVRYLCLVLFILLERNTLHLSKTTEAK
;
A
#
# COMPACT_ATOMS: atom_id res chain seq x y z
N MET A 1 4.96 -27.93 -9.16
CA MET A 1 4.33 -27.16 -8.07
C MET A 1 3.81 -25.87 -8.68
N SER A 2 2.62 -25.41 -8.30
CA SER A 2 2.11 -24.12 -8.80
C SER A 2 3.07 -23.00 -8.38
N ASN A 3 3.41 -22.10 -9.31
CA ASN A 3 4.27 -20.94 -9.04
C ASN A 3 3.80 -20.14 -7.81
N PHE A 4 2.49 -20.06 -7.62
CA PHE A 4 1.84 -19.39 -6.50
C PHE A 4 2.28 -19.88 -5.12
N PHE A 5 2.66 -21.16 -5.00
CA PHE A 5 3.14 -21.74 -3.74
C PHE A 5 4.32 -20.95 -3.16
N TRP A 6 5.26 -20.52 -4.01
CA TRP A 6 6.44 -19.76 -3.58
C TRP A 6 6.09 -18.37 -3.05
N TYR A 7 5.11 -17.70 -3.67
CA TYR A 7 4.58 -16.43 -3.19
C TYR A 7 3.92 -16.60 -1.82
N MET A 8 3.15 -17.66 -1.63
CA MET A 8 2.47 -17.95 -0.36
C MET A 8 3.46 -18.23 0.78
N ILE A 9 4.62 -18.82 0.51
CA ILE A 9 5.69 -18.96 1.51
C ILE A 9 6.16 -17.57 1.98
N LEU A 10 6.44 -16.64 1.07
CA LEU A 10 6.86 -15.28 1.44
C LEU A 10 5.77 -14.53 2.21
N VAL A 11 4.50 -14.70 1.81
CA VAL A 11 3.35 -14.16 2.54
C VAL A 11 3.29 -14.73 3.95
N ALA A 12 3.44 -16.05 4.12
CA ALA A 12 3.43 -16.70 5.43
C ALA A 12 4.56 -16.19 6.34
N ILE A 13 5.77 -16.01 5.79
CA ILE A 13 6.89 -15.38 6.50
C ILE A 13 6.51 -13.96 6.92
N GLY A 14 5.95 -13.16 6.01
CA GLY A 14 5.57 -11.78 6.32
C GLY A 14 4.50 -11.67 7.40
N VAL A 15 3.46 -12.51 7.34
CA VAL A 15 2.43 -12.61 8.39
C VAL A 15 3.06 -13.00 9.72
N PHE A 16 3.94 -14.00 9.74
CA PHE A 16 4.65 -14.40 10.96
C PHE A 16 5.45 -13.24 11.56
N LEU A 17 6.18 -12.46 10.75
CA LEU A 17 6.95 -11.32 11.23
C LEU A 17 6.06 -10.18 11.77
N ILE A 18 4.91 -9.92 11.15
CA ILE A 18 3.92 -8.95 11.63
C ILE A 18 3.36 -9.39 12.99
N LEU A 19 2.89 -10.65 13.08
CA LEU A 19 2.33 -11.22 14.31
C LEU A 19 3.37 -11.25 15.43
N PHE A 20 4.61 -11.64 15.12
CA PHE A 20 5.73 -11.60 16.06
C PHE A 20 5.98 -10.19 16.59
N THR A 21 5.94 -9.18 15.71
CA THR A 21 6.13 -7.78 16.10
C THR A 21 5.01 -7.31 17.02
N PHE A 22 3.75 -7.60 16.69
CA PHE A 22 2.61 -7.25 17.53
C PHE A 22 2.62 -7.98 18.88
N TYR A 23 3.03 -9.24 18.89
CA TYR A 23 3.18 -10.02 20.13
C TYR A 23 4.24 -9.41 21.05
N LYS A 24 5.37 -8.94 20.51
CA LYS A 24 6.48 -8.40 21.30
C LYS A 24 6.31 -6.93 21.71
N LYS A 25 5.48 -6.15 21.02
CA LYS A 25 5.42 -4.70 21.20
C LYS A 25 4.02 -4.22 21.56
N LYS A 26 3.91 -3.61 22.75
CA LYS A 26 2.68 -2.98 23.24
C LYS A 26 2.41 -1.74 22.37
N ASN A 27 1.17 -1.56 21.92
CA ASN A 27 0.68 -0.50 21.00
C ASN A 27 0.50 -0.93 19.52
N ILE A 28 -0.31 -1.98 19.33
CA ILE A 28 -0.62 -2.59 18.03
C ILE A 28 -1.19 -1.58 17.03
N LEU A 29 -2.12 -0.72 17.45
CA LEU A 29 -2.75 0.24 16.53
C LEU A 29 -1.74 1.22 15.90
N ASN A 30 -0.78 1.72 16.69
CA ASN A 30 0.31 2.54 16.17
C ASN A 30 1.19 1.80 15.16
N HIS A 31 1.46 0.53 15.41
CA HIS A 31 2.21 -0.32 14.49
C HIS A 31 1.42 -0.64 13.21
N ILE A 32 0.10 -0.81 13.30
CA ILE A 32 -0.79 -0.95 12.14
C ILE A 32 -0.78 0.32 11.30
N SER A 33 -0.93 1.50 11.91
CA SER A 33 -0.85 2.77 11.16
C SER A 33 0.49 2.94 10.45
N PHE A 34 1.59 2.59 11.11
CA PHE A 34 2.91 2.63 10.49
C PHE A 34 3.07 1.60 9.35
N LEU A 35 2.58 0.38 9.55
CA LEU A 35 2.55 -0.66 8.51
C LEU A 35 1.78 -0.17 7.28
N LEU A 36 0.57 0.35 7.45
CA LEU A 36 -0.24 0.89 6.36
C LEU A 36 0.48 2.04 5.63
N SER A 37 1.13 2.96 6.35
CA SER A 37 1.88 4.05 5.72
C SER A 37 3.10 3.57 4.92
N THR A 38 3.78 2.51 5.36
CA THR A 38 4.98 1.99 4.68
C THR A 38 4.62 1.10 3.50
N VAL A 39 3.56 0.28 3.62
CA VAL A 39 2.96 -0.47 2.51
C VAL A 39 2.50 0.49 1.41
N SER A 40 1.82 1.57 1.79
CA SER A 40 1.43 2.63 0.87
C SER A 40 2.62 3.18 0.08
N LEU A 41 3.72 3.55 0.77
CA LEU A 41 4.92 4.03 0.08
C LEU A 41 5.51 2.99 -0.89
N ALA A 42 5.52 1.71 -0.49
CA ALA A 42 5.98 0.61 -1.35
C ALA A 42 5.09 0.43 -2.59
N TYR A 43 3.78 0.61 -2.45
CA TYR A 43 2.84 0.55 -3.57
C TYR A 43 3.08 1.67 -4.55
N LEU A 44 3.31 2.89 -4.08
CA LEU A 44 3.60 4.03 -4.95
C LEU A 44 4.89 3.79 -5.75
N GLY A 45 5.92 3.26 -5.08
CA GLY A 45 7.17 2.87 -5.74
C GLY A 45 6.96 1.79 -6.79
N GLU A 46 6.19 0.75 -6.48
CA GLU A 46 5.89 -0.32 -7.43
C GLU A 46 5.12 0.19 -8.64
N VAL A 47 4.14 1.09 -8.46
CA VAL A 47 3.39 1.62 -9.59
C VAL A 47 4.31 2.27 -10.62
N ILE A 48 5.30 3.00 -10.15
CA ILE A 48 6.30 3.62 -11.02
C ILE A 48 7.21 2.56 -11.66
N ILE A 49 7.79 1.66 -10.86
CA ILE A 49 8.80 0.71 -11.37
C ILE A 49 8.16 -0.38 -12.24
N LEU A 50 7.08 -1.00 -11.77
CA LEU A 50 6.43 -2.15 -12.40
C LEU A 50 5.45 -1.75 -13.49
N PHE A 51 4.52 -0.84 -13.23
CA PHE A 51 3.43 -0.56 -14.19
C PHE A 51 3.79 0.55 -15.18
N VAL A 52 4.53 1.58 -14.77
CA VAL A 52 4.91 2.68 -15.69
C VAL A 52 6.15 2.32 -16.50
N PHE A 53 7.20 1.78 -15.86
CA PHE A 53 8.46 1.48 -16.54
C PHE A 53 8.67 0.01 -16.87
N GLU A 54 7.79 -0.89 -16.44
CA GLU A 54 7.92 -2.34 -16.69
C GLU A 54 9.29 -2.90 -16.28
N GLY A 55 9.78 -2.57 -15.09
CA GLY A 55 11.10 -3.00 -14.60
C GLY A 55 11.30 -4.51 -14.56
N TYR A 56 10.22 -5.24 -14.28
CA TYR A 56 10.19 -6.68 -14.17
C TYR A 56 8.76 -7.19 -14.29
N ARG A 57 8.56 -8.51 -14.24
CA ARG A 57 7.24 -9.17 -14.24
C ARG A 57 7.19 -10.29 -13.22
N TYR A 58 6.05 -10.41 -12.54
CA TYR A 58 5.70 -11.54 -11.67
C TYR A 58 4.95 -12.60 -12.46
N LYS A 59 5.30 -13.87 -12.25
CA LYS A 59 4.66 -15.03 -12.86
C LYS A 59 4.04 -15.91 -11.79
N THR A 60 2.89 -15.49 -11.29
CA THR A 60 2.15 -16.20 -10.22
C THR A 60 1.64 -17.58 -10.68
N GLY A 61 1.45 -17.76 -11.99
CA GLY A 61 0.93 -19.00 -12.60
C GLY A 61 -0.52 -19.31 -12.26
N LEU A 62 -1.25 -18.37 -11.65
CA LEU A 62 -2.69 -18.49 -11.39
C LEU A 62 -3.54 -17.90 -12.51
N LEU A 63 -3.04 -16.86 -13.15
CA LEU A 63 -3.80 -16.01 -14.04
C LEU A 63 -3.21 -16.07 -15.46
N VAL A 64 -4.10 -15.87 -16.43
CA VAL A 64 -3.72 -15.87 -17.85
C VAL A 64 -3.09 -14.53 -18.23
N ASP A 65 -3.62 -13.42 -17.70
CA ASP A 65 -3.11 -12.08 -17.98
C ASP A 65 -1.86 -11.78 -17.14
N SER A 66 -0.83 -11.24 -17.79
CA SER A 66 0.43 -10.91 -17.15
C SER A 66 0.33 -9.70 -16.22
N VAL A 67 -0.46 -8.69 -16.57
CA VAL A 67 -0.65 -7.49 -15.75
C VAL A 67 -1.47 -7.83 -14.50
N GLU A 68 -2.47 -8.69 -14.63
CA GLU A 68 -3.22 -9.21 -13.49
C GLU A 68 -2.32 -10.01 -12.54
N SER A 69 -1.44 -10.86 -13.10
CA SER A 69 -0.41 -11.56 -12.32
C SER A 69 0.53 -10.60 -11.60
N ASP A 70 0.93 -9.51 -12.27
CA ASP A 70 1.76 -8.46 -11.69
C ASP A 70 1.05 -7.76 -10.52
N ILE A 71 -0.23 -7.44 -10.67
CA ILE A 71 -1.05 -6.84 -9.61
C ILE A 71 -1.13 -7.76 -8.39
N ILE A 72 -1.45 -9.04 -8.57
CA ILE A 72 -1.51 -9.98 -7.44
C ILE A 72 -0.15 -10.16 -6.79
N GLY A 73 0.91 -10.35 -7.59
CA GLY A 73 2.28 -10.50 -7.09
C GLY A 73 2.70 -9.30 -6.25
N HIS A 74 2.46 -8.10 -6.79
CA HIS A 74 2.69 -6.84 -6.10
C HIS A 74 1.88 -6.71 -4.80
N LEU A 75 0.56 -6.95 -4.83
CA LEU A 75 -0.31 -6.83 -3.67
C LEU A 75 0.15 -7.74 -2.52
N LEU A 76 0.50 -8.99 -2.83
CA LEU A 76 0.95 -9.95 -1.84
C LEU A 76 2.34 -9.59 -1.28
N LEU A 77 3.30 -9.33 -2.16
CA LEU A 77 4.69 -9.14 -1.75
C LEU A 77 4.91 -7.76 -1.12
N ASN A 78 4.36 -6.68 -1.69
CA ASN A 78 4.56 -5.35 -1.12
C ASN A 78 3.67 -5.11 0.09
N GLY A 79 2.46 -5.67 0.09
CA GLY A 79 1.50 -5.51 1.17
C GLY A 79 1.92 -6.24 2.44
N ILE A 80 2.37 -7.49 2.29
CA ILE A 80 2.63 -8.36 3.43
C ILE A 80 4.12 -8.55 3.64
N PHE A 81 4.85 -9.02 2.63
CA PHE A 81 6.26 -9.39 2.80
C PHE A 81 7.14 -8.16 3.05
N TRP A 82 7.19 -7.19 2.14
CA TRP A 82 7.93 -5.94 2.35
C TRP A 82 7.39 -5.13 3.52
N GLY A 83 6.07 -5.01 3.64
CA GLY A 83 5.42 -4.36 4.79
C GLY A 83 5.93 -4.91 6.14
N SER A 84 6.05 -6.23 6.26
CA SER A 84 6.58 -6.88 7.46
C SER A 84 8.05 -6.56 7.73
N LEU A 85 8.88 -6.45 6.68
CA LEU A 85 10.29 -6.10 6.81
C LEU A 85 10.47 -4.65 7.25
N PHE A 86 9.70 -3.71 6.66
CA PHE A 86 9.69 -2.32 7.12
C PHE A 86 9.28 -2.24 8.58
N LEU A 87 8.25 -3.00 8.97
CA LEU A 87 7.74 -3.01 10.33
C LEU A 87 8.77 -3.55 11.32
N ILE A 88 9.35 -4.73 11.09
CA ILE A 88 10.28 -5.35 12.03
C ILE A 88 11.58 -4.54 12.16
N VAL A 89 12.15 -4.07 11.05
CA VAL A 89 13.36 -3.24 11.07
C VAL A 89 13.13 -1.95 11.86
N SER A 90 11.99 -1.30 11.62
CA SER A 90 11.67 -0.02 12.23
C SER A 90 11.29 -0.14 13.70
N VAL A 91 10.41 -1.09 14.05
CA VAL A 91 9.89 -1.22 15.41
C VAL A 91 10.96 -1.73 16.38
N PHE A 92 11.84 -2.63 15.92
CA PHE A 92 12.98 -3.11 16.73
C PHE A 92 14.24 -2.26 16.58
N GLN A 93 14.21 -1.22 15.72
CA GLN A 93 15.35 -0.33 15.47
C GLN A 93 16.63 -1.10 15.12
N LEU A 94 16.51 -2.13 14.28
CA LEU A 94 17.60 -3.04 13.93
C LEU A 94 18.84 -2.26 13.45
N ARG A 95 20.04 -2.71 13.84
CA ARG A 95 21.31 -2.09 13.43
C ARG A 95 21.49 -2.17 11.91
N TYR A 96 22.23 -1.24 11.31
CA TYR A 96 22.44 -1.20 9.86
C TYR A 96 23.08 -2.48 9.30
N TYR A 97 23.89 -3.19 10.11
CA TYR A 97 24.37 -4.52 9.77
C TYR A 97 23.22 -5.49 9.41
N TRP A 98 22.15 -5.53 10.21
CA TRP A 98 20.99 -6.37 9.93
C TRP A 98 20.21 -5.92 8.70
N ILE A 99 20.16 -4.61 8.43
CA ILE A 99 19.56 -4.07 7.19
C ILE A 99 20.32 -4.57 5.96
N PHE A 100 21.66 -4.56 6.02
CA PHE A 100 22.50 -5.10 4.96
C PHE A 100 22.27 -6.61 4.76
N VAL A 101 22.22 -7.39 5.84
CA VAL A 101 21.92 -8.83 5.77
C VAL A 101 20.55 -9.10 5.14
N ILE A 102 19.50 -8.36 5.55
CA ILE A 102 18.16 -8.50 4.98
C ILE A 102 18.16 -8.16 3.48
N SER A 103 18.87 -7.09 3.08
CA SER A 103 19.01 -6.71 1.67
C SER A 103 19.67 -7.81 0.83
N VAL A 104 20.76 -8.41 1.32
CA VAL A 104 21.40 -9.55 0.66
C VAL A 104 20.45 -10.75 0.56
N LEU A 105 19.68 -11.05 1.61
CA LEU A 105 18.68 -12.12 1.58
C LEU A 105 17.59 -11.86 0.54
N LEU A 106 17.13 -10.61 0.39
CA LEU A 106 16.16 -10.24 -0.64
C LEU A 106 16.70 -10.46 -2.05
N MET A 107 17.95 -10.08 -2.30
CA MET A 107 18.63 -10.35 -3.57
C MET A 107 18.72 -11.85 -3.86
N LEU A 108 19.03 -12.68 -2.84
CA LEU A 108 19.08 -14.13 -3.00
C LEU A 108 17.70 -14.73 -3.29
N ILE A 109 16.64 -14.23 -2.66
CA ILE A 109 15.26 -14.63 -2.95
C ILE A 109 14.90 -14.27 -4.39
N GLU A 110 15.27 -13.09 -4.87
CA GLU A 110 15.04 -12.68 -6.25
C GLU A 110 15.77 -13.58 -7.26
N VAL A 111 17.05 -13.87 -7.03
CA VAL A 111 17.82 -14.81 -7.88
C VAL A 111 17.17 -16.19 -7.89
N LEU A 112 16.67 -16.66 -6.73
CA LEU A 112 15.93 -17.91 -6.65
C LEU A 112 14.66 -17.85 -7.50
N PHE A 113 13.89 -16.77 -7.42
CA PHE A 113 12.65 -16.58 -8.19
C PHE A 113 12.91 -16.53 -9.70
N ILE A 114 14.01 -15.92 -10.14
CA ILE A 114 14.45 -15.93 -11.53
C ILE A 114 14.75 -17.36 -11.99
N ARG A 115 15.55 -18.10 -11.22
CA ARG A 115 15.93 -19.49 -11.55
C ARG A 115 14.72 -20.44 -11.59
N LEU A 116 13.70 -20.18 -10.77
CA LEU A 116 12.45 -20.93 -10.76
C LEU A 116 11.45 -20.48 -11.84
N GLY A 117 11.78 -19.45 -12.63
CA GLY A 117 10.89 -18.91 -13.67
C GLY A 117 9.66 -18.17 -13.12
N LEU A 118 9.70 -17.75 -11.85
CA LEU A 118 8.63 -17.02 -11.16
C LEU A 118 8.71 -15.52 -11.39
N TYR A 119 9.89 -15.03 -11.79
CA TYR A 119 10.19 -13.62 -11.92
C TYR A 119 11.06 -13.41 -13.15
N THR A 120 10.76 -12.39 -13.93
CA THR A 120 11.60 -11.98 -15.06
C THR A 120 11.97 -10.53 -14.92
N GLN A 121 13.26 -10.25 -15.05
CA GLN A 121 13.80 -8.90 -15.08
C GLN A 121 13.75 -8.36 -16.51
N ASN A 122 13.38 -7.10 -16.65
CA ASN A 122 13.47 -6.39 -17.93
C ASN A 122 14.70 -5.47 -17.90
N TRP A 123 14.65 -4.42 -17.07
CA TRP A 123 15.79 -3.53 -16.80
C TRP A 123 16.13 -3.43 -15.31
N TRP A 124 15.27 -3.98 -14.45
CA TRP A 124 15.49 -3.99 -13.01
C TRP A 124 16.42 -5.13 -12.61
N GLU A 125 17.69 -4.79 -12.39
CA GLU A 125 18.72 -5.77 -12.02
C GLU A 125 18.70 -6.05 -10.51
N THR A 126 19.11 -7.26 -10.10
CA THR A 126 19.02 -7.70 -8.69
C THR A 126 19.81 -6.81 -7.73
N TYR A 127 20.93 -6.22 -8.17
CA TYR A 127 21.68 -5.29 -7.32
C TYR A 127 20.88 -4.02 -6.99
N MET A 128 19.95 -3.61 -7.87
CA MET A 128 19.06 -2.46 -7.64
C MET A 128 18.09 -2.74 -6.50
N THR A 129 17.54 -3.97 -6.41
CA THR A 129 16.75 -4.42 -5.25
C THR A 129 17.54 -4.30 -3.96
N GLY A 130 18.80 -4.75 -3.97
CA GLY A 130 19.67 -4.68 -2.79
C GLY A 130 19.90 -3.23 -2.33
N ILE A 131 20.27 -2.35 -3.26
CA ILE A 131 20.51 -0.92 -2.99
C ILE A 131 19.23 -0.25 -2.48
N LEU A 132 18.10 -0.47 -3.17
CA LEU A 132 16.81 0.10 -2.79
C LEU A 132 16.34 -0.42 -1.42
N ALA A 133 16.53 -1.71 -1.13
CA ALA A 133 16.21 -2.29 0.17
C ALA A 133 16.97 -1.60 1.30
N ILE A 134 18.30 -1.41 1.15
CA ILE A 134 19.11 -0.72 2.15
C ILE A 134 18.59 0.70 2.37
N PHE A 135 18.32 1.42 1.28
CA PHE A 135 17.81 2.77 1.33
C PHE A 135 16.44 2.86 2.03
N LEU A 136 15.45 2.09 1.57
CA LEU A 136 14.09 2.12 2.09
C LEU A 136 14.01 1.64 3.54
N LEU A 137 14.68 0.55 3.90
CA LEU A 137 14.71 0.06 5.29
C LEU A 137 15.39 1.06 6.24
N SER A 138 16.44 1.75 5.77
CA SER A 138 17.08 2.82 6.54
C SER A 138 16.19 4.05 6.70
N CYS A 139 15.49 4.46 5.63
CA CYS A 139 14.57 5.58 5.64
C CYS A 139 13.35 5.31 6.53
N THR A 140 12.72 4.13 6.41
CA THR A 140 11.58 3.74 7.25
C THR A 140 11.96 3.61 8.73
N LYS A 141 13.15 3.09 9.04
CA LYS A 141 13.68 3.09 10.42
C LYS A 141 13.76 4.50 11.01
N LYS A 142 14.34 5.45 10.26
CA LYS A 142 14.45 6.86 10.69
C LYS A 142 13.08 7.52 10.79
N TRP A 143 12.19 7.26 9.83
CA TRP A 143 10.82 7.75 9.85
C TRP A 143 10.06 7.28 11.09
N TYR A 144 10.12 5.99 11.41
CA TYR A 144 9.53 5.44 12.63
C TYR A 144 10.09 6.12 13.89
N SER A 145 11.41 6.29 13.97
CA SER A 145 12.04 6.97 15.10
C SER A 145 11.54 8.42 15.25
N SER A 146 11.35 9.13 14.14
CA SER A 146 10.82 10.50 14.12
C SER A 146 9.30 10.58 14.33
N LEU A 147 8.57 9.49 14.18
CA LEU A 147 7.15 9.44 14.54
C LEU A 147 6.95 9.20 16.04
N PHE A 148 7.73 8.29 16.63
CA PHE A 148 7.46 7.78 17.97
C PHE A 148 8.41 8.27 19.06
N TYR A 149 9.68 8.57 18.74
CA TYR A 149 10.66 9.05 19.73
C TYR A 149 10.90 10.56 19.66
N LYS A 150 10.82 11.15 18.45
CA LYS A 150 11.00 12.59 18.22
C LYS A 150 9.86 13.13 17.37
N PRO A 151 8.63 13.19 17.92
CA PRO A 151 7.40 13.32 17.14
C PRO A 151 7.43 14.55 16.22
N ASN A 152 7.47 14.30 14.92
CA ASN A 152 7.44 15.32 13.88
C ASN A 152 6.03 15.42 13.28
N LYS A 153 5.41 16.61 13.42
CA LYS A 153 4.07 16.90 12.89
C LYS A 153 3.94 16.63 11.40
N TYR A 154 4.92 17.01 10.58
CA TYR A 154 4.87 16.84 9.13
C TYR A 154 4.93 15.36 8.74
N LEU A 155 5.78 14.56 9.41
CA LEU A 155 5.83 13.12 9.17
C LEU A 155 4.54 12.43 9.60
N ARG A 156 3.89 12.87 10.69
CA ARG A 156 2.56 12.36 11.07
C ARG A 156 1.53 12.66 9.96
N LEU A 157 1.49 13.90 9.47
CA LEU A 157 0.55 14.29 8.40
C LEU A 157 0.81 13.48 7.12
N PHE A 158 2.07 13.35 6.71
CA PHE A 158 2.47 12.53 5.57
C PHE A 158 2.06 11.06 5.73
N SER A 159 2.24 10.50 6.94
CA SER A 159 1.83 9.11 7.23
C SER A 159 0.32 8.93 7.06
N PHE A 160 -0.50 9.84 7.58
CA PHE A 160 -1.95 9.74 7.43
C PHE A 160 -2.43 9.98 6.00
N TYR A 161 -1.76 10.83 5.22
CA TYR A 161 -2.03 10.95 3.80
C TYR A 161 -1.81 9.61 3.07
N LEU A 162 -0.67 8.95 3.34
CA LEU A 162 -0.38 7.63 2.78
C LEU A 162 -1.35 6.53 3.25
N ILE A 163 -1.76 6.56 4.52
CA ILE A 163 -2.79 5.63 5.03
C ILE A 163 -4.12 5.85 4.31
N ALA A 164 -4.56 7.10 4.14
CA ALA A 164 -5.79 7.41 3.40
C ALA A 164 -5.72 6.86 1.97
N TRP A 165 -4.57 6.98 1.32
CA TRP A 165 -4.40 6.49 -0.04
C TRP A 165 -4.50 4.96 -0.13
N VAL A 166 -3.75 4.22 0.70
CA VAL A 166 -3.76 2.74 0.64
C VAL A 166 -5.12 2.16 1.00
N VAL A 167 -5.83 2.78 1.94
CA VAL A 167 -7.17 2.38 2.39
C VAL A 167 -8.23 2.57 1.30
N LEU A 168 -8.02 3.51 0.37
CA LEU A 168 -8.92 3.72 -0.79
C LEU A 168 -8.51 2.87 -2.00
N VAL A 169 -7.22 2.86 -2.36
CA VAL A 169 -6.73 2.16 -3.56
C VAL A 169 -6.74 0.63 -3.39
N GLY A 170 -6.46 0.10 -2.19
CA GLY A 170 -6.39 -1.33 -1.92
C GLY A 170 -7.69 -2.07 -2.28
N PRO A 171 -8.85 -1.65 -1.71
CA PRO A 171 -10.14 -2.23 -2.10
C PRO A 171 -10.47 -2.03 -3.58
N SER A 172 -10.10 -0.89 -4.20
CA SER A 172 -10.33 -0.67 -5.64
C SER A 172 -9.60 -1.73 -6.49
N LEU A 173 -8.33 -1.98 -6.19
CA LEU A 173 -7.53 -2.99 -6.89
C LEU A 173 -8.07 -4.41 -6.65
N LEU A 174 -8.48 -4.74 -5.42
CA LEU A 174 -9.09 -6.04 -5.12
C LEU A 174 -10.41 -6.24 -5.88
N LEU A 175 -11.28 -5.22 -5.91
CA LEU A 175 -12.54 -5.28 -6.65
C LEU A 175 -12.31 -5.43 -8.16
N MET A 176 -11.26 -4.81 -8.70
CA MET A 176 -10.85 -4.99 -10.10
C MET A 176 -10.35 -6.42 -10.36
N VAL A 177 -9.47 -6.97 -9.52
CA VAL A 177 -9.00 -8.36 -9.66
C VAL A 177 -10.17 -9.36 -9.55
N PHE A 178 -11.17 -9.08 -8.72
CA PHE A 178 -12.39 -9.89 -8.65
C PHE A 178 -13.41 -9.60 -9.79
N GLY A 179 -13.04 -8.79 -10.78
CA GLY A 179 -13.89 -8.47 -11.93
C GLY A 179 -15.16 -7.72 -11.57
N LYS A 180 -15.23 -7.04 -10.42
CA LYS A 180 -16.45 -6.34 -9.94
C LYS A 180 -16.52 -4.89 -10.39
N HIS A 181 -15.37 -4.25 -10.56
CA HIS A 181 -15.29 -2.82 -10.80
C HIS A 181 -14.03 -2.47 -11.59
N HIS A 182 -14.19 -1.62 -12.59
CA HIS A 182 -13.09 -1.16 -13.42
C HIS A 182 -13.15 0.37 -13.57
N PHE A 183 -11.96 0.95 -13.74
CA PHE A 183 -11.76 2.33 -14.08
C PHE A 183 -11.00 2.35 -15.39
N GLY A 184 -11.50 3.03 -16.41
CA GLY A 184 -10.82 3.06 -17.69
C GLY A 184 -11.11 4.33 -18.46
N LEU A 185 -10.06 4.91 -19.01
CA LEU A 185 -10.14 6.02 -19.97
C LEU A 185 -9.73 5.57 -21.38
N GLY A 186 -9.34 4.31 -21.55
CA GLY A 186 -8.72 3.82 -22.77
C GLY A 186 -7.27 4.30 -22.93
N LEU A 187 -6.55 4.54 -21.82
CA LEU A 187 -5.12 4.90 -21.85
C LEU A 187 -4.23 3.71 -22.20
N SER A 188 -4.73 2.49 -22.00
CA SER A 188 -4.07 1.25 -22.38
C SER A 188 -5.07 0.27 -22.99
N GLU A 189 -4.59 -0.57 -23.91
CA GLU A 189 -5.35 -1.71 -24.43
C GLU A 189 -5.58 -2.79 -23.36
N ASN A 190 -4.67 -2.90 -22.38
CA ASN A 190 -4.83 -3.84 -21.28
C ASN A 190 -5.76 -3.26 -20.21
N HIS A 191 -6.88 -3.94 -19.99
CA HIS A 191 -7.93 -3.53 -19.05
C HIS A 191 -7.41 -3.34 -17.61
N TYR A 192 -6.48 -4.16 -17.14
CA TYR A 192 -5.93 -4.01 -15.80
C TYR A 192 -4.97 -2.82 -15.71
N LEU A 193 -4.17 -2.61 -16.76
CA LEU A 193 -3.22 -1.50 -16.81
C LEU A 193 -3.94 -0.14 -16.89
N ASP A 194 -5.02 -0.05 -17.67
CA ASP A 194 -5.85 1.16 -17.76
C ASP A 194 -6.45 1.53 -16.39
N HIS A 195 -6.89 0.54 -15.61
CA HIS A 195 -7.34 0.74 -14.24
C HIS A 195 -6.22 1.23 -13.33
N VAL A 196 -5.02 0.69 -13.44
CA VAL A 196 -3.89 1.19 -12.66
C VAL A 196 -3.59 2.65 -13.02
N PHE A 197 -3.51 2.98 -14.31
CA PHE A 197 -3.16 4.32 -14.78
C PHE A 197 -4.17 5.39 -14.40
N PHE A 198 -5.47 5.09 -14.40
CA PHE A 198 -6.47 6.05 -13.92
C PHE A 198 -6.73 5.94 -12.41
N GLY A 199 -6.94 4.73 -11.93
CA GLY A 199 -7.38 4.43 -10.57
C GLY A 199 -6.34 4.83 -9.53
N VAL A 200 -5.04 4.67 -9.78
CA VAL A 200 -4.01 5.09 -8.83
C VAL A 200 -4.01 6.61 -8.62
N PRO A 201 -3.87 7.46 -9.66
CA PRO A 201 -3.96 8.92 -9.52
C PRO A 201 -5.30 9.39 -8.95
N TYR A 202 -6.41 8.78 -9.37
CA TYR A 202 -7.74 9.13 -8.86
C TYR A 202 -7.86 8.89 -7.36
N ASN A 203 -7.46 7.71 -6.87
CA ASN A 203 -7.45 7.42 -5.44
C ASN A 203 -6.45 8.31 -4.68
N LEU A 204 -5.34 8.70 -5.31
CA LEU A 204 -4.36 9.61 -4.73
C LEU A 204 -4.97 11.02 -4.53
N PHE A 205 -5.74 11.50 -5.50
CA PHE A 205 -6.52 12.73 -5.38
C PHE A 205 -7.61 12.64 -4.31
N LEU A 206 -8.39 11.56 -4.28
CA LEU A 206 -9.40 11.36 -3.23
C LEU A 206 -8.80 11.30 -1.83
N SER A 207 -7.65 10.65 -1.69
CA SER A 207 -6.96 10.55 -0.41
C SER A 207 -6.50 11.91 0.10
N PHE A 208 -6.13 12.83 -0.80
CA PHE A 208 -5.79 14.21 -0.45
C PHE A 208 -7.01 14.97 0.09
N ILE A 209 -8.18 14.82 -0.55
CA ILE A 209 -9.44 15.38 -0.04
C ILE A 209 -9.73 14.82 1.36
N CYS A 210 -9.68 13.50 1.53
CA CYS A 210 -9.93 12.85 2.82
C CYS A 210 -8.96 13.35 3.89
N PHE A 211 -7.69 13.48 3.54
CA PHE A 211 -6.65 14.01 4.42
C PHE A 211 -6.96 15.44 4.89
N ILE A 212 -7.36 16.34 3.98
CA ILE A 212 -7.71 17.73 4.33
C ILE A 212 -8.87 17.74 5.34
N PHE A 213 -9.98 17.08 5.01
CA PHE A 213 -11.20 17.15 5.82
C PHE A 213 -11.09 16.41 7.16
N ILE A 214 -10.42 15.26 7.19
CA ILE A 214 -10.36 14.40 8.39
C ILE A 214 -9.20 14.76 9.31
N VAL A 215 -8.03 15.04 8.75
CA VAL A 215 -6.79 15.20 9.51
C VAL A 215 -6.42 16.67 9.68
N TYR A 216 -6.49 17.47 8.60
CA TYR A 216 -5.98 18.84 8.62
C TYR A 216 -6.94 19.85 9.26
N LEU A 217 -8.23 19.82 8.89
CA LEU A 217 -9.22 20.79 9.38
C LEU A 217 -9.61 20.60 10.85
N LYS A 218 -9.28 19.45 11.47
CA LYS A 218 -9.50 19.08 12.89
C LYS A 218 -10.94 19.14 13.43
N ASN A 219 -11.87 19.81 12.75
CA ASN A 219 -13.25 19.96 13.18
C ASN A 219 -14.06 18.67 12.89
N PRO A 220 -14.76 18.10 13.88
CA PRO A 220 -15.51 16.86 13.71
C PRO A 220 -16.61 16.94 12.64
N TYR A 221 -17.23 18.10 12.41
CA TYR A 221 -18.30 18.25 11.40
C TYR A 221 -17.77 18.02 9.99
N TRP A 222 -16.54 18.46 9.71
CA TRP A 222 -15.90 18.29 8.41
C TRP A 222 -15.55 16.83 8.08
N LYS A 223 -15.54 15.92 9.07
CA LYS A 223 -15.29 14.49 8.85
C LYS A 223 -16.39 13.80 8.03
N LEU A 224 -17.58 14.39 7.91
CA LEU A 224 -18.67 13.87 7.08
C LEU A 224 -18.55 14.25 5.60
N ALA A 225 -17.87 15.36 5.28
CA ALA A 225 -17.77 15.86 3.90
C ALA A 225 -17.16 14.83 2.91
N PRO A 226 -16.09 14.08 3.25
CA PRO A 226 -15.51 13.09 2.34
C PRO A 226 -16.49 12.01 1.88
N PHE A 227 -17.45 11.60 2.72
CA PHE A 227 -18.45 10.60 2.35
C PHE A 227 -19.29 11.06 1.17
N ILE A 228 -19.77 12.31 1.24
CA ILE A 228 -20.59 12.92 0.17
C ILE A 228 -19.73 13.16 -1.08
N ILE A 229 -18.54 13.74 -0.91
CA ILE A 229 -17.66 14.07 -2.05
C ILE A 229 -17.29 12.81 -2.82
N ILE A 230 -16.92 11.73 -2.14
CA ILE A 230 -16.52 10.47 -2.78
C ILE A 230 -17.65 9.87 -3.60
N ILE A 231 -18.87 9.75 -3.04
CA ILE A 231 -20.01 9.19 -3.80
C ILE A 231 -20.34 10.08 -5.00
N THR A 232 -20.33 11.40 -4.83
CA THR A 232 -20.59 12.32 -5.94
C THR A 232 -19.57 12.15 -7.06
N LEU A 233 -18.27 12.03 -6.71
CA LEU A 233 -17.22 11.83 -7.70
C LEU A 233 -17.35 10.45 -8.39
N ASP A 234 -17.62 9.38 -7.65
CA ASP A 234 -17.85 8.06 -8.24
C ASP A 234 -19.08 8.05 -9.16
N PHE A 235 -20.16 8.75 -8.78
CA PHE A 235 -21.34 8.93 -9.62
C PHE A 235 -21.02 9.69 -10.91
N VAL A 236 -20.21 10.75 -10.84
CA VAL A 236 -19.75 11.47 -12.03
C VAL A 236 -18.92 10.55 -12.94
N LEU A 237 -17.99 9.77 -12.38
CA LEU A 237 -17.19 8.83 -13.17
C LEU A 237 -18.04 7.75 -13.85
N LEU A 238 -19.11 7.28 -13.20
CA LEU A 238 -20.05 6.34 -13.81
C LEU A 238 -20.82 6.97 -14.97
N ASN A 239 -21.31 8.20 -14.81
CA ASN A 239 -22.04 8.89 -15.89
C ASN A 239 -21.15 9.22 -17.09
N LEU A 240 -19.84 9.36 -16.87
CA LEU A 240 -18.85 9.55 -17.93
C LEU A 240 -18.37 8.22 -18.54
N ASN A 241 -18.90 7.07 -18.10
CA ASN A 241 -18.44 5.72 -18.47
C ASN A 241 -16.95 5.45 -18.18
N ILE A 242 -16.36 6.22 -17.26
CA ILE A 242 -14.97 6.02 -16.81
C ILE A 242 -14.93 4.91 -15.77
N ALA A 243 -15.93 4.87 -14.88
CA ALA A 243 -16.13 3.75 -13.96
C ALA A 243 -17.16 2.80 -14.55
N THR A 244 -16.91 1.50 -14.46
CA THR A 244 -17.85 0.45 -14.91
C THR A 244 -17.95 -0.65 -13.87
N PHE A 245 -19.12 -1.29 -13.80
CA PHE A 245 -19.40 -2.38 -12.87
C PHE A 245 -19.85 -3.63 -13.62
N PHE A 246 -19.54 -4.80 -13.06
CA PHE A 246 -19.89 -6.08 -13.62
C PHE A 246 -20.50 -7.01 -12.56
N GLU A 247 -21.10 -8.11 -13.01
CA GLU A 247 -21.60 -9.21 -12.15
C GLU A 247 -22.56 -8.75 -11.03
N GLY A 248 -23.43 -7.79 -11.34
CA GLY A 248 -24.42 -7.25 -10.39
C GLY A 248 -23.85 -6.27 -9.36
N TRP A 249 -22.56 -5.94 -9.44
CA TRP A 249 -21.98 -4.86 -8.64
C TRP A 249 -22.52 -3.51 -9.08
N ASN A 250 -22.57 -2.54 -8.17
CA ASN A 250 -23.14 -1.21 -8.43
C ASN A 250 -22.53 -0.15 -7.49
N LEU A 251 -22.93 1.10 -7.70
CA LEU A 251 -22.46 2.24 -6.92
C LEU A 251 -22.78 2.11 -5.43
N PHE A 252 -23.90 1.48 -5.07
CA PHE A 252 -24.28 1.29 -3.67
C PHE A 252 -23.28 0.38 -2.94
N TYR A 253 -22.89 -0.76 -3.54
CA TYR A 253 -21.88 -1.64 -2.94
C TYR A 253 -20.49 -1.00 -2.88
N LEU A 254 -20.09 -0.27 -3.93
CA LEU A 254 -18.83 0.50 -3.91
C LEU A 254 -18.84 1.54 -2.78
N GLY A 255 -19.96 2.27 -2.63
CA GLY A 255 -20.17 3.25 -1.57
C GLY A 255 -20.00 2.64 -0.18
N GLN A 256 -20.57 1.46 0.06
CA GLN A 256 -20.41 0.74 1.35
C GLN A 256 -18.95 0.41 1.65
N VAL A 257 -18.21 -0.13 0.68
CA VAL A 257 -16.78 -0.45 0.85
C VAL A 257 -15.99 0.81 1.18
N ARG A 258 -16.22 1.90 0.45
CA ARG A 258 -15.53 3.17 0.68
C ARG A 258 -15.88 3.79 2.03
N TYR A 259 -17.13 3.69 2.47
CA TYR A 259 -17.57 4.17 3.77
C TYR A 259 -16.91 3.39 4.91
N LEU A 260 -16.83 2.07 4.79
CA LEU A 260 -16.09 1.24 5.74
C LEU A 260 -14.63 1.69 5.83
N CYS A 261 -13.99 1.90 4.68
CA CYS A 261 -12.63 2.40 4.59
C CYS A 261 -12.44 3.77 5.26
N LEU A 262 -13.34 4.71 5.01
CA LEU A 262 -13.31 6.03 5.66
C LEU A 262 -13.51 5.95 7.18
N VAL A 263 -14.43 5.10 7.65
CA VAL A 263 -14.64 4.87 9.09
C VAL A 263 -13.37 4.29 9.71
N LEU A 264 -12.75 3.29 9.09
CA LEU A 264 -11.47 2.73 9.54
C LEU A 264 -10.37 3.81 9.59
N PHE A 265 -10.28 4.65 8.57
CA PHE A 265 -9.32 5.76 8.54
C PHE A 265 -9.55 6.78 9.66
N ILE A 266 -10.80 7.17 9.92
CA ILE A 266 -11.17 8.07 11.02
C ILE A 266 -10.82 7.44 12.38
N LEU A 267 -11.08 6.14 12.55
CA LEU A 267 -10.72 5.40 13.76
C LEU A 267 -9.21 5.34 13.97
N LEU A 268 -8.42 5.13 12.91
CA LEU A 268 -6.96 5.17 12.98
C LEU A 268 -6.46 6.58 13.34
N GLU A 269 -6.98 7.63 12.69
CA GLU A 269 -6.61 9.02 12.99
C GLU A 269 -6.86 9.38 14.46
N ARG A 270 -8.01 8.96 14.98
CA ARG A 270 -8.42 9.27 16.35
C ARG A 270 -7.60 8.54 17.42
N ASN A 271 -7.08 7.35 17.14
CA ASN A 271 -6.49 6.46 18.15
C ASN A 271 -4.98 6.23 17.99
N THR A 272 -4.35 6.79 16.95
CA THR A 272 -2.95 6.49 16.64
C THR A 272 -2.11 7.73 16.35
N LEU A 273 -0.79 7.58 16.49
CA LEU A 273 0.22 8.58 16.15
C LEU A 273 -0.03 9.95 16.83
N HIS A 274 -0.51 9.95 18.08
CA HIS A 274 -0.68 11.19 18.83
C HIS A 274 0.67 11.82 19.12
N LEU A 275 0.82 13.11 18.77
CA LEU A 275 1.91 13.93 19.30
C LEU A 275 1.68 14.02 20.80
N SER A 276 2.59 13.54 21.64
CA SER A 276 2.47 13.74 23.09
C SER A 276 2.38 15.24 23.36
N LYS A 277 1.49 15.65 24.28
CA LYS A 277 1.20 17.06 24.63
C LYS A 277 2.39 17.85 25.24
N THR A 278 3.63 17.41 25.06
CA THR A 278 4.82 18.02 25.66
C THR A 278 5.36 19.25 24.91
N THR A 279 4.66 19.75 23.89
CA THR A 279 5.13 20.88 23.06
C THR A 279 4.19 22.09 23.00
N GLU A 280 3.17 22.16 23.86
CA GLU A 280 2.33 23.38 24.00
C GLU A 280 2.63 24.18 25.27
N ALA A 281 3.75 23.93 25.93
CA ALA A 281 4.26 24.75 27.02
C ALA A 281 5.74 25.08 26.77
N LYS A 282 5.99 26.03 25.87
CA LYS A 282 7.21 26.85 25.81
C LYS A 282 6.96 28.05 24.92
#